data_AF-A0A8X6RFS4-F1
#
_entry.id   AF-A0A8X6RFS4-F1
#
_cell.length_a   1.000
_cell.length_b   1.000
_cell.length_c   1.000
_cell.angle_alpha   90.00
_cell.angle_beta   90.00
_cell.angle_gamma   90.00
#
_symmetry.space_group_name_H-M   'P 1'
#
loop_
_entity.id
_entity.type
_entity.pdbx_description
1 polymer ?
#
loop_
_entity_poly.entity_id
_entity_poly.type
_entity_poly.pdbx_seq_one_letter_code
_entity_poly.pdbx_strand_id
1 'polypeptide(L)'
;MDPTKLSKNKMLLTGIGEAQVTTIGSFEHKFKIDDENYSLTWHVVPTDKLKFEAVIASDLLEQASISFTKEGVKFNKYENHAQIMQISAENLQEELDLRHVENRQIKKELEKLIQDYKPEKTASTDVTMKIILKDEEPVCQPPRRLAFTERQEVNR
;
A
#
# COMPACT_ATOMS: atom_id res chain seq x y z
N MET A 1 32.89 -3.81 2.07
CA MET A 1 32.08 -3.29 3.20
C MET A 1 32.58 -3.93 4.48
N ASP A 2 32.75 -3.16 5.56
CA ASP A 2 33.13 -3.71 6.87
C ASP A 2 31.92 -4.45 7.49
N PRO A 3 32.01 -5.77 7.73
CA PRO A 3 30.91 -6.56 8.30
C PRO A 3 30.55 -6.16 9.74
N THR A 4 31.42 -5.39 10.42
CA THR A 4 31.21 -4.85 11.76
C THR A 4 30.16 -3.74 11.85
N LYS A 5 29.70 -3.18 10.71
CA LYS A 5 28.63 -2.16 10.66
C LYS A 5 27.25 -2.73 10.33
N LEU A 6 27.14 -4.04 10.12
CA LEU A 6 25.87 -4.68 9.82
C LEU A 6 25.12 -4.99 11.10
N SER A 7 23.79 -4.87 11.05
CA SER A 7 22.93 -5.38 12.09
C SER A 7 23.11 -6.90 12.20
N LYS A 8 22.95 -7.45 13.42
CA LYS A 8 23.00 -8.90 13.65
C LYS A 8 21.74 -9.64 13.16
N ASN A 9 20.84 -8.96 12.46
CA ASN A 9 19.63 -9.57 11.95
C ASN A 9 19.96 -10.47 10.75
N LYS A 10 19.84 -11.78 10.96
CA LYS A 10 20.11 -12.80 9.95
C LYS A 10 18.81 -13.47 9.53
N MET A 11 18.68 -13.73 8.24
CA MET A 11 17.52 -14.35 7.64
C MET A 11 17.97 -15.48 6.72
N LEU A 12 17.19 -16.55 6.66
CA LEU A 12 17.34 -17.62 5.69
C LEU A 12 16.46 -17.31 4.49
N LEU A 13 17.07 -17.08 3.34
CA LEU A 13 16.39 -16.85 2.07
C LEU A 13 16.27 -18.18 1.33
N THR A 14 15.07 -18.51 0.88
CA THR A 14 14.79 -19.70 0.09
C THR A 14 14.28 -19.28 -1.29
N GLY A 15 14.69 -19.99 -2.35
CA GLY A 15 14.26 -19.67 -3.72
C GLY A 15 15.05 -18.57 -4.44
N ILE A 16 16.12 -18.05 -3.83
CA ILE A 16 17.05 -17.09 -4.45
C ILE A 16 18.47 -17.67 -4.43
N GLY A 17 19.09 -17.81 -5.61
CA GLY A 17 20.45 -18.36 -5.73
C GLY A 17 20.52 -19.90 -5.61
N GLU A 18 21.49 -20.40 -4.85
CA GLU A 18 21.48 -21.80 -4.38
C GLU A 18 20.27 -22.02 -3.47
N ALA A 19 19.80 -23.27 -3.33
CA ALA A 19 18.49 -23.59 -2.75
C ALA A 19 18.15 -22.88 -1.42
N GLN A 20 19.16 -22.55 -0.60
CA GLN A 20 19.03 -21.76 0.62
C GLN A 20 20.27 -20.87 0.84
N VAL A 21 20.06 -19.59 1.17
CA VAL A 21 21.12 -18.61 1.43
C VAL A 21 20.86 -17.89 2.74
N THR A 22 21.80 -17.96 3.69
CA THR A 22 21.72 -17.22 4.95
C THR A 22 22.41 -15.87 4.82
N THR A 23 21.74 -14.79 5.25
CA THR A 23 22.30 -13.44 5.23
C THR A 23 23.38 -13.26 6.30
N ILE A 24 24.38 -12.45 5.99
CA ILE A 24 25.48 -12.06 6.88
C ILE A 24 24.97 -11.05 7.92
N GLY A 25 24.11 -10.14 7.49
CA GLY A 25 23.47 -9.10 8.30
C GLY A 25 22.65 -8.16 7.41
N SER A 26 22.19 -7.05 7.99
CA SER A 26 21.44 -6.03 7.23
C SER A 26 21.83 -4.60 7.58
N PHE A 27 21.49 -3.66 6.69
CA PHE A 27 21.65 -2.22 6.90
C PHE A 27 20.60 -1.44 6.12
N GLU A 28 20.20 -0.27 6.61
CA GLU A 28 19.34 0.64 5.85
C GLU A 28 20.19 1.52 4.93
N HIS A 29 19.72 1.70 3.70
CA HIS A 29 20.40 2.56 2.74
C HIS A 29 19.43 3.22 1.78
N LYS A 30 19.72 4.50 1.50
CA LYS A 30 19.03 5.28 0.49
C LYS A 30 19.72 5.10 -0.86
N PHE A 31 18.95 4.80 -1.89
CA PHE A 31 19.44 4.61 -3.26
C PHE A 31 18.47 5.25 -4.25
N LYS A 32 18.93 5.41 -5.49
CA LYS A 32 18.23 6.18 -6.52
C LYS A 32 17.87 5.26 -7.70
N ILE A 33 16.61 5.27 -8.12
CA ILE A 33 16.09 4.63 -9.35
C ILE A 33 15.23 5.68 -10.07
N ASP A 34 15.34 5.81 -11.40
CA ASP A 34 14.48 6.67 -12.23
C ASP A 34 14.33 8.11 -11.69
N ASP A 35 15.44 8.69 -11.25
CA ASP A 35 15.52 10.00 -10.62
C ASP A 35 14.90 10.17 -9.22
N GLU A 36 14.29 9.11 -8.69
CA GLU A 36 13.65 9.08 -7.38
C GLU A 36 14.49 8.38 -6.31
N ASN A 37 14.37 8.85 -5.06
CA ASN A 37 15.08 8.29 -3.91
C ASN A 37 14.21 7.31 -3.13
N TYR A 38 14.76 6.13 -2.83
CA TYR A 38 14.12 5.06 -2.06
C TYR A 38 14.97 4.71 -0.85
N SER A 39 14.34 4.26 0.23
CA SER A 39 15.04 3.79 1.43
C SER A 39 14.60 2.37 1.75
N LEU A 40 15.52 1.41 1.67
CA LEU A 40 15.24 0.00 1.95
C LEU A 40 16.23 -0.58 2.97
N THR A 41 15.83 -1.68 3.58
CA THR A 41 16.73 -2.53 4.37
C THR A 41 17.40 -3.54 3.44
N TRP A 42 18.71 -3.42 3.29
CA TRP A 42 19.52 -4.31 2.47
C TRP A 42 20.01 -5.48 3.30
N HIS A 43 19.77 -6.69 2.81
CA HIS A 43 20.28 -7.92 3.41
C HIS A 43 21.51 -8.41 2.63
N VAL A 44 22.65 -8.48 3.32
CA VAL A 44 23.92 -8.87 2.69
C VAL A 44 24.03 -10.39 2.65
N VAL A 45 24.34 -10.95 1.49
CA VAL A 45 24.59 -12.38 1.30
C VAL A 45 26.02 -12.63 0.82
N PRO A 46 26.58 -13.83 1.01
CA PRO A 46 27.86 -14.19 0.40
C PRO A 46 27.79 -14.10 -1.13
N THR A 47 28.80 -13.51 -1.76
CA THR A 47 28.82 -13.20 -3.21
C THR A 47 28.73 -14.46 -4.08
N ASP A 48 29.31 -15.57 -3.63
CA ASP A 48 29.25 -16.87 -4.31
C ASP A 48 27.84 -17.50 -4.34
N LYS A 49 26.91 -16.96 -3.53
CA LYS A 49 25.55 -17.50 -3.40
C LYS A 49 24.50 -16.76 -4.22
N LEU A 50 24.83 -15.62 -4.82
CA LEU A 50 23.91 -14.82 -5.61
C LEU A 50 24.43 -14.65 -7.05
N LYS A 51 23.59 -14.96 -8.04
CA LYS A 51 23.93 -14.81 -9.47
C LYS A 51 23.87 -13.37 -9.98
N PHE A 52 23.27 -12.49 -9.19
CA PHE A 52 23.02 -11.08 -9.51
C PHE A 52 23.77 -10.22 -8.50
N GLU A 53 24.10 -8.99 -8.89
CA GLU A 53 24.76 -8.04 -7.99
C GLU A 53 23.84 -7.59 -6.85
N ALA A 54 22.55 -7.48 -7.14
CA ALA A 54 21.50 -7.12 -6.19
C ALA A 54 20.16 -7.73 -6.62
N VAL A 55 19.30 -7.99 -5.65
CA VAL A 55 17.90 -8.35 -5.88
C VAL A 55 17.03 -7.41 -5.08
N ILE A 56 16.13 -6.74 -5.79
CA ILE A 56 15.11 -5.86 -5.20
C ILE A 56 13.85 -6.70 -5.03
N ALA A 57 13.36 -6.78 -3.80
CA ALA A 57 12.18 -7.55 -3.46
C ALA A 57 10.91 -6.68 -3.57
N SER A 58 9.77 -7.28 -3.21
CA SER A 58 8.47 -6.61 -3.23
C SER A 58 8.31 -5.54 -2.16
N ASP A 59 9.24 -5.40 -1.21
CA ASP A 59 9.26 -4.35 -0.19
C ASP A 59 9.37 -2.95 -0.83
N LEU A 60 10.02 -2.84 -2.00
CA LEU A 60 10.00 -1.59 -2.77
C LEU A 60 8.58 -1.16 -3.17
N LEU A 61 7.63 -2.10 -3.29
CA LEU A 61 6.25 -1.82 -3.68
C LEU A 61 5.47 -1.07 -2.60
N GLU A 62 6.02 -0.90 -1.40
CA GLU A 62 5.47 -0.01 -0.36
C GLU A 62 5.73 1.47 -0.68
N GLN A 63 6.75 1.76 -1.50
CA GLN A 63 7.18 3.12 -1.84
C GLN A 63 6.92 3.49 -3.31
N ALA A 64 6.68 2.51 -4.18
CA ALA A 64 6.45 2.74 -5.60
C ALA A 64 5.50 1.73 -6.23
N SER A 65 4.84 2.16 -7.30
CA SER A 65 4.22 1.27 -8.27
C SER A 65 5.22 0.94 -9.40
N ILE A 66 5.15 -0.27 -9.94
CA ILE A 66 6.00 -0.71 -11.06
C ILE A 66 5.13 -0.79 -12.31
N SER A 67 5.57 -0.16 -13.39
CA SER A 67 4.90 -0.19 -14.69
C SER A 67 5.78 -0.88 -15.74
N PHE A 68 5.19 -1.85 -16.44
CA PHE A 68 5.84 -2.58 -17.53
C PHE A 68 5.31 -2.03 -18.86
N THR A 69 6.17 -1.33 -19.59
CA THR A 69 5.85 -0.69 -20.85
C THR A 69 6.70 -1.27 -21.98
N LYS A 70 6.39 -0.90 -23.23
CA LYS A 70 7.25 -1.26 -24.38
C LYS A 70 8.66 -0.65 -24.28
N GLU A 71 8.81 0.44 -23.53
CA GLU A 71 10.09 1.12 -23.28
C GLU A 71 10.90 0.47 -22.15
N GLY A 72 10.30 -0.47 -21.42
CA GLY A 72 10.92 -1.14 -20.27
C GLY A 72 10.12 -0.97 -18.99
N VAL A 73 10.81 -1.14 -17.87
CA VAL A 73 10.26 -1.04 -16.52
C VAL A 73 10.48 0.38 -15.99
N LYS A 74 9.42 1.00 -15.47
CA LYS A 74 9.49 2.30 -14.78
C LYS A 74 8.95 2.17 -13.35
N PHE A 75 9.67 2.75 -12.40
CA PHE A 75 9.28 2.83 -11.00
C PHE A 75 8.67 4.19 -10.72
N ASN A 76 7.37 4.22 -10.41
CA ASN A 76 6.67 5.45 -10.09
C ASN A 76 6.50 5.50 -8.58
N LYS A 77 7.27 6.35 -7.90
CA LYS A 77 7.15 6.57 -6.46
C LYS A 77 5.73 6.99 -6.13
N TYR A 78 5.18 6.47 -5.04
CA TYR A 78 3.91 6.99 -4.55
C TYR A 78 4.11 8.43 -4.13
N GLU A 79 3.53 9.33 -4.88
CA GLU A 79 3.21 10.64 -4.35
C GLU A 79 2.28 10.42 -3.17
N ASN A 80 2.56 11.11 -2.07
CA ASN A 80 1.72 11.08 -0.88
C ASN A 80 0.41 11.83 -1.17
N HIS A 81 -0.38 11.31 -2.10
CA HIS A 81 -1.72 11.79 -2.37
C HIS A 81 -2.60 11.26 -1.25
N ALA A 82 -2.59 11.96 -0.11
CA ALA A 82 -3.60 11.86 0.94
C ALA A 82 -5.03 12.19 0.46
N GLN A 83 -5.29 12.19 -0.86
CA GLN A 83 -6.49 12.72 -1.50
C GLN A 83 -7.33 11.66 -2.22
N ILE A 84 -6.80 10.47 -2.52
CA ILE A 84 -7.55 9.47 -3.32
C ILE A 84 -8.34 8.45 -2.46
N MET A 85 -8.12 8.41 -1.15
CA MET A 85 -8.87 7.52 -0.24
C MET A 85 -9.65 8.27 0.84
N GLN A 86 -10.33 9.37 0.47
CA GLN A 86 -11.50 9.84 1.24
C GLN A 86 -12.70 8.95 0.91
N ILE A 87 -12.58 7.64 1.16
CA ILE A 87 -13.75 6.91 1.60
C ILE A 87 -13.95 7.43 3.02
N SER A 88 -15.08 8.10 3.29
CA SER A 88 -15.45 8.49 4.65
C SER A 88 -15.62 7.22 5.49
N ALA A 89 -14.49 6.69 5.98
CA ALA A 89 -14.50 5.87 7.18
C ALA A 89 -14.77 6.85 8.31
N GLU A 90 -15.94 6.75 8.92
CA GLU A 90 -16.32 7.53 10.10
C GLU A 90 -15.24 7.34 11.18
N ASN A 91 -14.30 8.28 11.26
CA ASN A 91 -13.52 8.46 12.47
C ASN A 91 -14.49 9.05 13.49
N LEU A 92 -14.89 8.24 14.48
CA LEU A 92 -15.81 8.60 15.56
C LEU A 92 -15.29 9.71 16.50
N GLN A 93 -14.23 10.43 16.11
CA GLN A 93 -13.62 11.53 16.86
C GLN A 93 -13.15 12.63 15.90
N GLU A 94 -14.06 13.20 15.10
CA GLU A 94 -13.80 14.51 14.52
C GLU A 94 -13.82 15.55 15.66
N GLU A 95 -12.66 16.11 15.99
CA GLU A 95 -12.61 17.33 16.79
C GLU A 95 -13.31 18.45 16.01
N LEU A 96 -14.37 19.03 16.59
CA LEU A 96 -15.11 20.13 15.98
C LEU A 96 -14.20 21.36 15.82
N ASP A 97 -13.71 21.62 14.59
CA ASP A 97 -12.87 22.77 14.30
C ASP A 97 -13.70 24.06 14.15
N LEU A 98 -13.77 24.81 15.25
CA LEU A 98 -14.42 26.11 15.30
C LEU A 98 -13.42 27.26 15.52
N ARG A 99 -12.19 27.13 15.02
CA ARG A 99 -11.14 28.17 15.14
C ARG A 99 -11.48 29.48 14.41
N HIS A 100 -12.30 29.39 13.36
CA HIS A 100 -12.73 30.53 12.55
C HIS A 100 -13.79 31.42 13.24
N VAL A 101 -14.38 30.95 14.35
CA VAL A 101 -15.37 31.72 15.13
C VAL A 101 -14.67 32.40 16.30
N GLU A 102 -14.39 33.69 16.17
CA GLU A 102 -13.69 34.47 17.19
C GLU A 102 -14.55 34.74 18.44
N ASN A 103 -15.86 34.88 18.26
CA ASN A 103 -16.79 35.16 19.35
C ASN A 103 -17.05 33.88 20.17
N ARG A 104 -16.55 33.87 21.41
CA ARG A 104 -16.64 32.74 22.34
C ARG A 104 -18.08 32.33 22.69
N GLN A 105 -19.01 33.29 22.76
CA GLN A 105 -20.40 32.99 23.07
C GLN A 105 -21.08 32.24 21.92
N ILE A 106 -20.88 32.75 20.69
CA ILE A 106 -21.40 32.11 19.46
C ILE A 106 -20.79 30.72 19.29
N LYS A 107 -19.48 30.59 19.50
CA LYS A 107 -18.77 29.31 19.43
C LYS A 107 -19.39 28.25 20.35
N LYS A 108 -19.68 28.62 21.60
CA LYS A 108 -20.28 27.72 22.60
C LYS A 108 -21.72 27.31 22.24
N GLU A 109 -22.50 28.24 21.70
CA GLU A 109 -23.86 27.94 21.23
C GLU A 109 -23.85 27.01 20.01
N LEU A 110 -22.89 27.19 19.11
CA LEU A 110 -22.72 26.35 17.93
C LEU A 110 -22.28 24.92 18.31
N GLU A 111 -21.33 24.78 19.23
CA GLU A 111 -20.93 23.47 19.80
C GLU A 111 -22.15 22.72 20.35
N LYS A 112 -22.99 23.43 21.12
CA LYS A 112 -24.21 22.84 21.68
C LYS A 112 -25.21 22.42 20.60
N LEU A 113 -25.45 23.26 19.60
CA LEU A 113 -26.37 22.96 18.50
C LEU A 113 -25.95 21.69 17.74
N ILE A 114 -24.65 21.54 17.48
CA ILE A 114 -24.10 20.38 16.77
C ILE A 114 -24.24 19.11 17.63
N GLN A 115 -23.87 19.18 18.92
CA GLN A 115 -23.93 18.02 19.83
C GLN A 115 -25.37 17.57 20.13
N ASP A 116 -26.32 18.50 20.21
CA ASP A 116 -27.72 18.21 20.51
C ASP A 116 -28.53 17.83 19.26
N TYR A 117 -27.97 17.95 18.05
CA TYR A 117 -28.69 17.68 16.81
C TYR A 117 -29.05 16.20 16.67
N LYS A 118 -30.35 15.91 16.58
CA LYS A 118 -30.88 14.58 16.28
C LYS A 118 -31.66 14.67 14.97
N PRO A 119 -31.16 14.09 13.87
CA PRO A 119 -31.86 14.15 12.59
C PRO A 119 -33.14 13.31 12.67
N GLU A 120 -34.29 13.97 12.51
CA GLU A 120 -35.56 13.31 12.30
C GLU A 120 -35.86 13.26 10.81
N LYS A 121 -36.11 12.06 10.27
CA LYS A 121 -36.49 11.89 8.86
C LYS A 121 -37.95 12.33 8.68
N THR A 122 -38.15 13.61 8.44
CA THR A 122 -39.49 14.23 8.29
C THR A 122 -40.05 14.16 6.88
N ALA A 123 -39.19 13.93 5.88
CA ALA A 123 -39.58 13.80 4.48
C ALA A 123 -38.76 12.69 3.81
N SER A 124 -39.40 11.92 2.95
CA SER A 124 -38.74 10.98 2.04
C SER A 124 -39.22 11.23 0.62
N THR A 125 -38.33 10.99 -0.34
CA THR A 125 -38.69 10.99 -1.75
C THR A 125 -38.90 9.55 -2.20
N ASP A 126 -39.85 9.30 -3.10
CA ASP A 126 -40.07 7.96 -3.68
C ASP A 126 -39.01 7.56 -4.71
N VAL A 127 -37.95 8.37 -4.86
CA VAL A 127 -36.82 8.06 -5.73
C VAL A 127 -36.06 6.87 -5.13
N THR A 128 -36.18 5.74 -5.82
CA THR A 128 -35.50 4.51 -5.44
C THR A 128 -34.33 4.28 -6.40
N MET A 129 -33.11 4.11 -5.88
CA MET A 129 -31.99 3.70 -6.72
C MET A 129 -32.15 2.22 -7.09
N LYS A 130 -32.22 1.93 -8.39
CA LYS A 130 -32.18 0.56 -8.92
C LYS A 130 -30.89 0.39 -9.69
N ILE A 131 -29.97 -0.42 -9.17
CA ILE A 131 -28.79 -0.85 -9.92
C ILE A 131 -29.28 -1.84 -10.98
N ILE A 132 -29.27 -1.41 -12.24
CA ILE A 132 -29.57 -2.27 -13.38
C ILE A 132 -28.23 -2.68 -13.98
N LEU A 133 -27.83 -3.92 -13.71
CA LEU A 133 -26.69 -4.54 -14.39
C LEU A 133 -27.09 -4.73 -15.85
N LYS A 134 -26.36 -4.07 -16.76
CA LYS A 134 -26.65 -4.14 -18.21
C LYS A 134 -26.07 -5.37 -18.88
N ASP A 135 -25.11 -6.02 -18.21
CA ASP A 135 -24.39 -7.16 -18.76
C ASP A 135 -24.86 -8.45 -18.06
N GLU A 136 -25.59 -9.27 -18.81
CA GLU A 136 -25.77 -10.70 -18.54
C GLU A 136 -24.51 -11.49 -18.92
N GLU A 137 -23.57 -10.86 -19.62
CA GLU A 137 -22.26 -11.44 -19.88
C GLU A 137 -21.47 -11.44 -18.57
N PRO A 138 -21.14 -12.62 -18.01
CA PRO A 138 -20.28 -12.68 -16.85
C PRO A 138 -18.98 -11.98 -17.20
N VAL A 139 -18.48 -11.14 -16.29
CA VAL A 139 -17.14 -10.57 -16.39
C VAL A 139 -16.14 -11.73 -16.30
N CYS A 140 -15.82 -12.32 -17.46
CA CYS A 140 -14.84 -13.38 -17.60
C CYS A 140 -13.45 -12.75 -17.52
N GLN A 141 -12.91 -12.69 -16.30
CA GLN A 141 -11.48 -12.46 -16.15
C GLN A 141 -10.73 -13.76 -16.48
N PRO A 142 -9.60 -13.70 -17.21
CA PRO A 142 -8.77 -14.88 -17.37
C PRO A 142 -8.39 -15.41 -15.98
N PRO A 143 -8.33 -16.74 -15.78
CA PRO A 143 -7.95 -17.32 -14.51
C PRO A 143 -6.64 -16.70 -14.04
N ARG A 144 -6.60 -16.29 -12.77
CA ARG A 144 -5.34 -15.89 -12.14
C ARG A 144 -4.32 -17.02 -12.38
N ARG A 145 -3.10 -16.68 -12.78
CA ARG A 145 -2.03 -17.68 -12.93
C ARG A 145 -1.94 -18.48 -11.64
N LEU A 146 -2.20 -19.78 -11.72
CA LEU A 146 -2.07 -20.69 -10.59
C LEU A 146 -0.59 -20.78 -10.18
N ALA A 147 -0.34 -20.86 -8.87
CA ALA A 147 0.98 -21.20 -8.38
C ALA A 147 1.38 -22.60 -8.89
N PHE A 148 2.68 -22.90 -8.95
CA PHE A 148 3.16 -24.16 -9.51
C PHE A 148 2.58 -25.40 -8.80
N THR A 149 2.38 -25.31 -7.48
CA THR A 149 1.77 -26.36 -6.65
C THR A 149 0.30 -26.60 -7.02
N GLU A 150 -0.49 -25.53 -7.10
CA GLU A 150 -1.92 -25.59 -7.50
C GLU A 150 -2.07 -26.08 -8.94
N ARG A 151 -1.16 -25.70 -9.83
CA ARG A 151 -1.15 -26.15 -11.22
C ARG A 151 -0.84 -27.64 -11.36
N GLN A 152 -0.04 -28.24 -10.47
CA GLN A 152 0.16 -29.70 -10.48
C GLN A 152 -1.09 -30.44 -10.05
N GLU A 153 -1.81 -29.90 -9.05
CA GLU A 153 -3.02 -30.54 -8.52
C GLU A 153 -4.20 -30.46 -9.49
N VAL A 154 -4.37 -29.32 -10.19
CA VAL A 154 -5.41 -29.14 -11.22
C VAL A 154 -5.16 -29.99 -12.48
N ASN A 155 -3.90 -30.27 -12.82
CA ASN A 155 -3.54 -31.10 -13.98
C ASN A 155 -3.37 -32.59 -13.66
N ARG A 156 -3.73 -33.00 -12.44
CA ARG A 156 -3.75 -34.41 -12.05
C ARG A 156 -5.05 -35.08 -12.49
#